data_AF-A0AAV2SZ06-F1
#
_entry.id   AF-A0AAV2SZ06-F1
#
_cell.length_a   1.000
_cell.length_b   1.000
_cell.length_c   1.000
_cell.angle_alpha   90.00
_cell.angle_beta   90.00
_cell.angle_gamma   90.00
#
_symmetry.space_group_name_H-M   'P 1'
#
loop_
_entity.id
_entity.type
_entity.pdbx_description
1 polymer ?
#
loop_
_entity_poly.entity_id
_entity_poly.type
_entity_poly.pdbx_seq_one_letter_code
_entity_poly.pdbx_strand_id
1 'polypeptide(L)'
;RKIIEHPDVPLPANWSNYMALPENKSEYENFLSTQLKLCAPPNIEIVLAGGFTDELEVWSSKDTTNTSQLSSNQEEADTRLILHAINSNYQYIVVSSRDTDVLVLLAYHFHKTNCTELWMMSGTKKNLSIYLYMI
;
A
#
# COMPACT_ATOMS: atom_id res chain seq x y z
N ARG A 1 21.22 13.62 7.59
CA ARG A 1 20.59 12.46 6.93
C ARG A 1 20.82 11.23 7.81
N LYS A 2 19.81 10.39 7.99
CA LYS A 2 19.90 9.12 8.73
C LYS A 2 19.31 8.04 7.82
N ILE A 3 20.00 6.93 7.64
CA ILE A 3 19.59 5.88 6.70
C ILE A 3 19.17 4.67 7.52
N ILE A 4 18.00 4.08 7.23
CA ILE A 4 17.52 2.85 7.85
C ILE A 4 17.68 1.75 6.80
N GLU A 5 18.86 1.13 6.77
CA GLU A 5 19.22 0.10 5.77
C GLU A 5 19.20 -1.32 6.35
N HIS A 6 19.09 -1.46 7.68
CA HIS A 6 19.05 -2.75 8.38
C HIS A 6 18.07 -2.69 9.56
N PRO A 7 17.40 -3.80 9.93
CA PRO A 7 16.51 -3.85 11.10
C PRO A 7 17.15 -3.42 12.42
N ASP A 8 18.47 -3.56 12.55
CA ASP A 8 19.22 -3.20 13.76
C ASP A 8 19.59 -1.71 13.85
N VAL A 9 19.38 -0.93 12.78
CA VAL A 9 19.66 0.51 12.82
C VAL A 9 18.70 1.17 13.82
N PRO A 10 19.21 1.95 14.80
CA PRO A 10 18.35 2.64 15.75
C PRO A 10 17.34 3.53 15.04
N LEU A 11 16.06 3.48 15.43
CA LEU A 11 15.03 4.30 14.79
C LEU A 11 15.24 5.81 15.04
N PRO A 12 14.72 6.70 14.18
CA PRO A 12 14.75 8.13 14.42
C PRO A 12 14.04 8.50 15.74
N ALA A 13 14.67 9.33 16.57
CA ALA A 13 14.04 9.84 17.79
C ALA A 13 12.96 10.90 17.49
N ASN A 14 13.12 11.64 16.38
CA ASN A 14 12.15 12.61 15.88
C ASN A 14 11.72 12.23 14.46
N TRP A 15 10.60 11.52 14.35
CA TRP A 15 10.04 11.07 13.08
C TRP A 15 9.57 12.22 12.19
N SER A 16 9.04 13.30 12.76
CA SER A 16 8.56 14.46 11.98
C SER A 16 9.69 15.10 11.19
N ASN A 17 10.85 15.32 11.82
CA ASN A 17 12.01 15.87 11.12
C ASN A 17 12.63 14.86 10.14
N TYR A 18 12.62 13.57 10.50
CA TYR A 18 13.11 12.52 9.62
C TYR A 18 12.29 12.46 8.32
N MET A 19 10.97 12.41 8.46
CA MET A 19 10.01 12.34 7.36
C MET A 19 9.86 13.67 6.61
N ALA A 20 10.43 14.78 7.09
CA ALA A 20 10.43 16.03 6.33
C ALA A 20 11.40 16.00 5.13
N LEU A 21 12.38 15.09 5.12
CA LEU A 21 13.36 14.95 4.04
C LEU A 21 12.88 13.91 3.01
N PRO A 22 12.66 14.27 1.74
CA PRO A 22 12.20 13.34 0.70
C PRO A 22 13.09 12.11 0.56
N GLU A 23 14.42 12.27 0.66
CA GLU A 23 15.38 11.17 0.52
C GLU A 23 15.24 10.15 1.65
N ASN A 24 14.92 10.60 2.87
CA ASN A 24 14.67 9.68 3.97
C ASN A 24 13.36 8.90 3.75
N LYS A 25 12.34 9.51 3.13
CA LYS A 25 11.08 8.81 2.83
C LYS A 25 11.31 7.71 1.80
N SER A 26 11.93 8.05 0.66
CA SER A 26 12.15 7.09 -0.42
C SER A 26 13.07 5.94 0.01
N GLU A 27 14.14 6.23 0.77
CA GLU A 27 15.02 5.20 1.33
C GLU A 27 14.29 4.29 2.34
N TYR A 28 13.44 4.87 3.19
CA TYR A 28 12.67 4.10 4.15
C TYR A 28 11.62 3.21 3.48
N GLU A 29 10.90 3.72 2.48
CA GLU A 29 9.94 2.96 1.68
C GLU A 29 10.64 1.82 0.93
N ASN A 30 11.81 2.07 0.33
CA ASN A 30 12.63 1.05 -0.31
C ASN A 30 13.07 -0.05 0.64
N PHE A 31 13.54 0.34 1.83
CA PHE A 31 13.88 -0.62 2.87
C PHE A 31 12.68 -1.48 3.27
N LEU A 32 11.51 -0.87 3.52
CA LEU A 32 10.30 -1.60 3.91
C LEU A 32 9.85 -2.60 2.84
N SER A 33 9.77 -2.17 1.57
CA SER A 33 9.40 -3.05 0.46
C SER A 33 10.40 -4.20 0.30
N THR A 34 11.69 -3.94 0.49
CA THR A 34 12.73 -4.99 0.44
C THR A 34 12.60 -5.98 1.60
N GLN A 35 12.31 -5.53 2.82
CA GLN A 35 12.08 -6.44 3.95
C GLN A 35 10.81 -7.27 3.76
N LEU A 36 9.74 -6.70 3.21
CA LEU A 36 8.52 -7.44 2.90
C LEU A 36 8.76 -8.54 1.85
N LYS A 37 9.61 -8.29 0.85
CA LYS A 37 10.04 -9.32 -0.11
C LYS A 37 10.72 -10.50 0.58
N LEU A 38 11.64 -10.22 1.51
CA LEU A 38 12.43 -11.22 2.21
C LEU A 38 11.62 -12.03 3.23
N CYS A 39 10.63 -11.40 3.86
CA CYS A 39 9.86 -11.98 4.96
C CYS A 39 8.41 -12.35 4.57
N ALA A 40 8.11 -12.43 3.28
CA ALA A 40 6.77 -12.76 2.80
C ALA A 40 6.31 -14.14 3.34
N PRO A 41 5.16 -14.22 4.04
CA PRO A 41 4.67 -15.48 4.56
C PRO A 41 4.28 -16.43 3.41
N PRO A 42 4.58 -17.74 3.51
CA PRO A 42 4.33 -18.68 2.41
C PRO A 42 2.84 -18.88 2.08
N ASN A 43 1.95 -18.59 3.03
CA ASN A 43 0.50 -18.78 2.90
C ASN A 43 -0.26 -17.49 2.59
N ILE A 44 0.45 -16.37 2.39
CA ILE A 44 -0.14 -15.07 2.12
C ILE A 44 0.52 -14.51 0.88
N GLU A 45 -0.29 -14.22 -0.13
CA GLU A 45 0.17 -13.47 -1.29
C GLU A 45 0.36 -12.00 -0.90
N ILE A 46 1.55 -11.47 -1.16
CA ILE A 46 1.88 -10.07 -0.99
C ILE A 46 2.17 -9.49 -2.36
N VAL A 47 1.51 -8.38 -2.69
CA VAL A 47 1.78 -7.60 -3.90
C VAL A 47 2.14 -6.18 -3.49
N LEU A 48 3.28 -5.69 -3.97
CA LEU A 48 3.82 -4.37 -3.67
C LEU A 48 3.92 -3.58 -4.99
N ALA A 49 3.27 -2.43 -5.09
CA ALA A 49 3.32 -1.54 -6.26
C ALA A 49 3.79 -0.12 -5.88
N GLY A 50 5.02 -0.03 -5.37
CA GLY A 50 5.61 1.22 -4.91
C GLY A 50 6.68 1.00 -3.83
N GLY A 51 7.37 2.08 -3.48
CA GLY A 51 8.48 2.02 -2.54
C GLY A 51 9.67 1.23 -3.09
N PHE A 52 9.94 1.33 -4.39
CA PHE A 52 11.16 0.80 -5.01
C PHE A 52 11.96 1.94 -5.63
N THR A 53 13.22 1.66 -5.98
CA THR A 53 14.05 2.64 -6.71
C THR A 53 13.47 2.93 -8.08
N ASP A 54 12.90 1.91 -8.74
CA ASP A 54 12.11 2.07 -9.96
C ASP A 54 10.63 2.26 -9.58
N GLU A 55 10.07 3.42 -9.91
CA GLU A 55 8.68 3.79 -9.61
C GLU A 55 7.63 2.89 -10.27
N LEU A 56 8.01 2.21 -11.36
CA LEU A 56 7.15 1.31 -12.13
C LEU A 56 7.23 -0.13 -11.62
N GLU A 57 8.16 -0.43 -10.72
CA GLU A 57 8.36 -1.78 -10.21
C GLU A 57 7.15 -2.24 -9.40
N VAL A 58 6.66 -3.43 -9.75
CA VAL A 58 5.65 -4.16 -8.99
C VAL A 58 6.18 -5.55 -8.71
N TRP A 59 6.08 -5.97 -7.46
CA TRP A 59 6.50 -7.30 -7.03
C TRP A 59 5.34 -8.08 -6.44
N SER A 60 5.31 -9.38 -6.68
CA SER A 60 4.41 -10.33 -6.04
C SER A 60 5.22 -11.46 -5.39
N SER A 61 4.79 -11.95 -4.22
CA SER A 61 5.33 -13.16 -3.61
C SER A 61 4.96 -14.44 -4.38
N LYS A 62 4.07 -14.33 -5.38
CA LYS A 62 3.60 -15.43 -6.23
C LYS A 62 3.88 -15.12 -7.70
N ASP A 63 4.71 -15.95 -8.33
CA ASP A 63 5.16 -15.76 -9.73
C ASP A 63 4.01 -15.84 -10.76
N THR A 64 2.89 -16.47 -10.41
CA THR A 64 1.75 -16.59 -11.33
C THR A 64 0.88 -15.33 -11.38
N THR A 65 1.13 -14.37 -10.49
CA THR A 65 0.29 -13.18 -10.37
C THR A 65 0.66 -12.18 -11.44
N ASN A 66 -0.29 -11.85 -12.32
CA ASN A 66 -0.09 -10.82 -13.32
C ASN A 66 -0.13 -9.44 -12.66
N THR A 67 1.04 -8.80 -12.55
CA THR A 67 1.21 -7.48 -11.94
C THR A 67 1.26 -6.33 -12.95
N SER A 68 1.16 -6.61 -14.26
CA SER A 68 1.35 -5.60 -15.32
C SER A 68 0.39 -4.40 -15.19
N GLN A 69 -0.84 -4.63 -14.73
CA GLN A 69 -1.86 -3.59 -14.54
C GLN A 69 -1.60 -2.68 -13.34
N LEU A 70 -0.68 -3.07 -12.45
CA LEU A 70 -0.34 -2.31 -11.24
C LEU A 70 0.89 -1.41 -11.44
N SER A 71 1.61 -1.57 -12.55
CA SER A 71 2.72 -0.70 -12.89
C SER A 71 2.19 0.69 -13.27
N SER A 72 2.60 1.71 -12.52
CA SER A 72 2.05 3.05 -12.63
C SER A 72 3.09 4.09 -12.26
N ASN A 73 3.02 5.26 -12.88
CA ASN A 73 3.82 6.44 -12.54
C ASN A 73 3.03 7.47 -11.69
N GLN A 74 1.85 7.10 -11.18
CA GLN A 74 1.08 7.98 -10.29
C GLN A 74 1.85 8.27 -9.00
N GLU A 75 1.99 9.53 -8.61
CA GLU A 75 2.79 9.88 -7.43
C GLU A 75 2.11 9.46 -6.12
N GLU A 76 0.78 9.54 -6.07
CA GLU A 76 0.02 9.39 -4.83
C GLU A 76 -0.30 7.93 -4.48
N ALA A 77 -0.01 7.54 -3.24
CA ALA A 77 -0.17 6.16 -2.76
C ALA A 77 -1.64 5.72 -2.65
N ASP A 78 -2.54 6.66 -2.34
CA ASP A 78 -3.98 6.42 -2.32
C ASP A 78 -4.51 6.05 -3.71
N THR A 79 -4.13 6.77 -4.76
CA THR A 79 -4.49 6.46 -6.14
C THR A 79 -3.97 5.08 -6.57
N ARG A 80 -2.72 4.74 -6.20
CA ARG A 80 -2.17 3.39 -6.45
C ARG A 80 -2.93 2.30 -5.68
N LEU A 81 -3.42 2.59 -4.48
CA LEU A 81 -4.25 1.66 -3.69
C LEU A 81 -5.58 1.36 -4.38
N ILE A 82 -6.18 2.34 -5.06
CA ILE A 82 -7.39 2.12 -5.88
C ILE A 82 -7.09 1.26 -7.10
N LEU A 83 -5.93 1.45 -7.75
CA LEU A 83 -5.50 0.62 -8.89
C LEU A 83 -5.40 -0.86 -8.50
N HIS A 84 -4.93 -1.15 -7.28
CA HIS A 84 -4.97 -2.50 -6.70
C HIS A 84 -6.40 -3.04 -6.56
N ALA A 85 -7.32 -2.25 -6.02
CA ALA A 85 -8.71 -2.68 -5.84
C ALA A 85 -9.42 -2.97 -7.18
N ILE A 86 -9.18 -2.13 -8.20
CA ILE A 86 -9.76 -2.30 -9.55
C ILE A 86 -9.25 -3.58 -10.22
N ASN A 87 -7.95 -3.85 -10.13
CA ASN A 87 -7.31 -4.98 -10.82
C ASN A 87 -7.28 -6.27 -9.97
N SER A 88 -7.90 -6.24 -8.79
CA SER A 88 -8.09 -7.42 -7.96
C SER A 88 -9.15 -8.34 -8.57
N ASN A 89 -8.87 -9.64 -8.56
CA ASN A 89 -9.83 -10.68 -8.96
C ASN A 89 -10.62 -11.25 -7.76
N TYR A 90 -10.43 -10.68 -6.56
CA TYR A 90 -11.07 -11.16 -5.35
C TYR A 90 -12.48 -10.56 -5.18
N GLN A 91 -13.43 -11.40 -4.74
CA GLN A 91 -14.82 -11.01 -4.54
C GLN A 91 -15.06 -10.12 -3.32
N TYR A 92 -14.15 -10.17 -2.35
CA TYR A 92 -14.20 -9.41 -1.11
C TYR A 92 -12.90 -8.64 -0.97
N ILE A 93 -13.00 -7.31 -0.95
CA ILE A 93 -11.85 -6.42 -0.84
C ILE A 93 -12.00 -5.58 0.42
N VAL A 94 -10.96 -5.56 1.24
CA VAL A 94 -10.86 -4.67 2.40
C VAL A 94 -9.69 -3.73 2.19
N VAL A 95 -9.97 -2.44 2.08
CA VAL A 95 -8.97 -1.39 1.98
C VAL A 95 -8.74 -0.78 3.35
N SER A 96 -7.51 -0.87 3.85
CA SER A 96 -7.12 -0.29 5.14
C SER A 96 -6.40 1.03 4.91
N SER A 97 -7.05 2.15 5.23
CA SER A 97 -6.42 3.47 5.21
C SER A 97 -7.06 4.40 6.23
N ARG A 98 -6.26 5.32 6.78
CA ARG A 98 -6.78 6.42 7.61
C ARG A 98 -7.09 7.67 6.80
N ASP A 99 -6.64 7.71 5.56
CA ASP A 99 -6.82 8.83 4.67
C ASP A 99 -8.27 8.86 4.16
N THR A 100 -8.93 10.01 4.27
CA THR A 100 -10.30 10.18 3.79
C THR A 100 -10.38 10.24 2.28
N ASP A 101 -9.30 10.60 1.60
CA ASP A 101 -9.28 10.72 0.14
C ASP A 101 -9.42 9.32 -0.50
N VAL A 102 -8.87 8.28 0.15
CA VAL A 102 -9.10 6.88 -0.22
C VAL A 102 -10.59 6.52 -0.20
N LEU A 103 -11.37 7.00 0.79
CA LEU A 103 -12.81 6.71 0.84
C LEU A 103 -13.55 7.29 -0.36
N VAL A 104 -13.24 8.54 -0.70
CA VAL A 104 -13.85 9.26 -1.83
C VAL A 104 -13.47 8.61 -3.15
N LEU A 105 -12.19 8.26 -3.31
CA LEU A 105 -11.70 7.57 -4.51
C LEU A 105 -12.32 6.19 -4.68
N LEU A 106 -12.44 5.41 -3.60
CA LEU A 106 -13.15 4.11 -3.60
C LEU A 106 -14.61 4.28 -4.01
N ALA A 107 -15.30 5.24 -3.42
CA ALA A 107 -16.69 5.55 -3.73
C ALA A 107 -16.90 5.87 -5.21
N TYR A 108 -16.01 6.67 -5.79
CA TYR A 108 -16.06 7.06 -7.20
C TYR A 108 -15.71 5.91 -8.15
N HIS A 109 -14.71 5.08 -7.80
CA HIS A 109 -14.19 4.02 -8.67
C HIS A 109 -14.81 2.64 -8.45
N PHE A 110 -15.72 2.47 -7.48
CA PHE A 110 -16.34 1.17 -7.15
C PHE A 110 -16.89 0.43 -8.38
N HIS A 111 -17.56 1.16 -9.29
CA HIS A 111 -18.11 0.61 -10.53
C HIS A 111 -17.08 -0.03 -11.49
N LYS A 112 -15.78 0.22 -11.27
CA LYS A 112 -14.68 -0.37 -12.04
C LYS A 112 -14.09 -1.62 -11.39
N THR A 113 -14.44 -1.89 -10.13
CA THR A 113 -13.97 -3.08 -9.42
C THR A 113 -14.80 -4.30 -9.83
N ASN A 114 -14.19 -5.49 -9.79
CA ASN A 114 -14.87 -6.76 -10.08
C ASN A 114 -15.32 -7.50 -8.80
N CYS A 115 -15.35 -6.80 -7.67
CA CYS A 115 -15.70 -7.39 -6.38
C CYS A 115 -17.20 -7.27 -6.09
N THR A 116 -17.70 -8.19 -5.26
CA THR A 116 -19.08 -8.14 -4.75
C THR A 116 -19.17 -7.21 -3.55
N GLU A 117 -18.13 -7.21 -2.70
CA GLU A 117 -18.08 -6.36 -1.52
C GLU A 117 -16.74 -5.63 -1.40
N LEU A 118 -16.84 -4.32 -1.16
CA LEU A 118 -15.71 -3.45 -0.91
C LEU A 118 -15.89 -2.72 0.42
N TRP A 119 -14.95 -2.94 1.33
CA TRP A 119 -14.97 -2.40 2.68
C TRP A 119 -13.79 -1.47 2.88
N MET A 120 -13.98 -0.38 3.60
CA MET A 120 -12.89 0.46 4.06
C MET A 120 -12.75 0.38 5.57
N MET A 121 -11.56 -0.04 6.02
CA MET A 121 -11.19 0.01 7.42
C MET A 121 -10.39 1.28 7.70
N SER A 122 -10.90 2.14 8.59
CA SER A 122 -10.26 3.40 8.97
C SER A 122 -10.22 3.58 10.49
N GLY A 123 -9.38 4.50 10.96
CA GLY A 123 -9.21 4.83 12.37
C GLY A 123 -8.01 4.17 13.05
N THR A 124 -8.02 4.17 14.38
CA THR A 124 -6.91 3.67 15.21
C THR A 124 -7.35 2.45 16.01
N LYS A 125 -6.42 1.67 16.59
CA LYS A 125 -6.77 0.54 17.48
C LYS A 125 -7.77 0.90 18.61
N LYS A 126 -7.84 2.18 19.02
CA LYS A 126 -8.80 2.65 20.04
C LYS A 126 -10.17 3.03 19.46
N ASN A 127 -10.21 3.46 18.21
CA ASN A 127 -11.41 3.93 17.49
C ASN A 127 -11.38 3.35 16.08
N LEU A 128 -11.55 2.03 15.97
CA LEU A 128 -11.62 1.37 14.67
C LEU A 128 -13.02 1.60 14.12
N SER A 129 -13.12 2.21 12.95
CA SER A 129 -14.37 2.41 12.22
C SER A 129 -14.28 1.61 10.93
N ILE A 130 -15.19 0.65 10.78
CA ILE A 130 -15.35 -0.08 9.52
C ILE A 130 -16.49 0.61 8.80
N TYR A 131 -16.18 1.23 7.66
CA TYR A 131 -17.16 1.80 6.78
C TYR A 131 -17.53 0.76 5.75
N LEU A 132 -18.80 0.38 5.75
CA LEU A 132 -19.40 -0.35 4.65
C LEU A 132 -19.72 0.65 3.54
N TYR A 133 -19.12 0.49 2.37
CA TYR A 133 -19.57 1.20 1.19
C TYR A 133 -20.44 0.24 0.38
N MET A 134 -21.76 0.31 0.60
CA MET A 134 -22.76 -0.34 -0.27
C MET A 134 -23.31 0.70 -1.25
N ILE A 135 -23.25 0.38 -2.54
CA ILE A 135 -24.32 0.73 -3.47
C ILE A 135 -24.96 -0.58 -3.90
#